data_AF-A0A846CEH2-F1
#
_entry.id   AF-A0A846CEH2-F1
#
_cell.length_a   1.000
_cell.length_b   1.000
_cell.length_c   1.000
_cell.angle_alpha   90.00
_cell.angle_beta   90.00
_cell.angle_gamma   90.00
#
_symmetry.space_group_name_H-M   'P 1'
#
loop_
_entity.id
_entity.type
_entity.pdbx_description
1 polymer ?
#
loop_
_entity_poly.entity_id
_entity_poly.type
_entity_poly.pdbx_seq_one_letter_code
_entity_poly.pdbx_strand_id
1 'polypeptide(L)'
;MEFLSTMEELAIERGEKIGLERGAKETYRQNILDLLERRFNSFPETLVKAVNKIDDLALLKQLLLETITVSSVSEFEELIKEDSFLEN
;
A
#
# COMPACT_ATOMS: atom_id res chain seq x y z
N MET A 1 0.08 26.43 29.75
CA MET A 1 -0.80 25.51 29.01
C MET A 1 -1.17 26.24 27.75
N GLU A 2 -0.78 25.73 26.58
CA GLU A 2 -1.28 26.26 25.33
C GLU A 2 -2.76 25.89 25.24
N PHE A 3 -3.63 26.88 25.07
CA PHE A 3 -5.05 26.68 24.89
C PHE A 3 -5.32 26.65 23.40
N LEU A 4 -5.53 25.45 22.85
CA LEU A 4 -5.97 25.29 21.48
C LEU A 4 -7.47 25.59 21.41
N SER A 5 -7.88 26.25 20.34
CA SER A 5 -9.29 26.32 19.98
C SER A 5 -9.79 24.94 19.53
N THR A 6 -11.09 24.69 19.67
CA THR A 6 -11.73 23.46 19.15
C THR A 6 -11.43 23.22 17.67
N MET A 7 -11.26 24.28 16.89
CA MET A 7 -10.90 24.18 15.47
C MET A 7 -9.47 23.69 15.26
N GLU A 8 -8.52 24.14 16.08
CA GLU A 8 -7.12 23.71 16.03
C GLU A 8 -6.98 22.25 16.49
N GLU A 9 -7.68 21.84 17.55
CA GLU A 9 -7.71 20.44 17.99
C GLU A 9 -8.24 19.51 16.89
N LEU A 10 -9.36 19.88 16.26
CA LEU A 10 -9.93 19.11 15.15
C LEU A 10 -9.01 19.06 13.93
N ALA A 11 -8.28 20.15 13.65
CA ALA A 11 -7.32 20.19 12.55
C ALA A 11 -6.14 19.25 12.80
N ILE A 12 -5.63 19.20 14.04
CA ILE A 12 -4.56 18.28 14.45
C ILE A 12 -5.05 16.83 14.35
N GLU A 13 -6.20 16.51 14.93
CA GLU A 13 -6.75 15.14 14.91
C GLU A 13 -6.96 14.63 13.46
N ARG A 14 -7.52 15.47 12.58
CA ARG A 14 -7.68 15.13 11.16
C ARG A 14 -6.33 14.96 10.46
N GLY A 15 -5.38 15.85 10.75
CA GLY A 15 -4.03 15.79 10.20
C GLY A 15 -3.30 14.50 10.59
N GLU A 16 -3.39 14.11 11.86
CA GLU A 16 -2.83 12.87 12.38
C GLU A 16 -3.46 11.65 11.71
N LYS A 17 -4.79 11.60 11.61
CA LYS A 17 -5.49 10.49 10.95
C LYS A 17 -5.09 10.34 9.49
N ILE A 18 -5.05 11.44 8.74
CA ILE A 18 -4.63 11.45 7.32
C ILE A 18 -3.16 11.03 7.19
N GLY A 19 -2.30 11.51 8.09
CA GLY A 19 -0.88 11.17 8.11
C GLY A 19 -0.65 9.68 8.36
N LEU A 20 -1.33 9.10 9.35
CA LEU A 20 -1.27 7.68 9.67
C LEU A 20 -1.74 6.82 8.51
N GLU A 21 -2.86 7.17 7.88
CA GLU A 21 -3.40 6.43 6.74
C GLU A 21 -2.43 6.43 5.55
N ARG A 22 -1.89 7.60 5.20
CA ARG A 22 -0.89 7.73 4.13
C ARG A 22 0.39 6.96 4.44
N GLY A 23 0.89 7.06 5.67
CA GLY A 23 2.09 6.35 6.11
C GLY A 23 1.92 4.84 6.07
N ALA A 24 0.73 4.34 6.45
CA ALA A 24 0.42 2.92 6.35
C ALA A 24 0.43 2.44 4.90
N LYS A 25 -0.26 3.13 3.99
CA LYS A 25 -0.30 2.79 2.55
C LYS A 25 1.11 2.75 1.95
N GLU A 26 1.92 3.77 2.22
CA GLU A 26 3.29 3.84 1.72
C GLU A 26 4.16 2.69 2.27
N THR A 27 4.02 2.39 3.57
CA THR A 27 4.74 1.28 4.21
C THR A 27 4.38 -0.06 3.58
N TYR A 28 3.10 -0.32 3.31
CA TYR A 28 2.69 -1.56 2.64
C TYR A 28 3.26 -1.68 1.23
N ARG A 29 3.21 -0.60 0.44
CA ARG A 29 3.79 -0.58 -0.91
C ARG A 29 5.28 -0.90 -0.89
N GLN A 30 6.04 -0.24 0.00
CA GLN A 30 7.48 -0.50 0.14
C GLN A 30 7.75 -1.94 0.58
N ASN A 31 7.04 -2.44 1.59
CA ASN A 31 7.20 -3.82 2.05
C ASN A 31 6.92 -4.86 0.94
N ILE A 32 5.89 -4.63 0.12
CA ILE A 32 5.59 -5.48 -1.03
C ILE A 32 6.78 -5.52 -1.99
N LEU A 33 7.30 -4.35 -2.37
CA LEU A 33 8.41 -4.25 -3.31
C LEU A 33 9.69 -4.89 -2.74
N ASP A 34 10.03 -4.61 -1.48
CA ASP A 34 11.20 -5.19 -0.82
C ASP A 34 11.12 -6.72 -0.72
N LEU A 35 9.94 -7.27 -0.43
CA LEU A 35 9.74 -8.72 -0.39
C LEU A 35 9.86 -9.35 -1.77
N LEU A 36 9.29 -8.73 -2.80
CA LEU A 36 9.41 -9.20 -4.18
C LEU A 36 10.85 -9.13 -4.67
N GLU A 37 11.60 -8.06 -4.35
CA GLU A 37 13.02 -7.94 -4.68
C GLU A 37 13.80 -9.06 -4.01
N ARG A 38 13.52 -9.34 -2.73
CA ARG A 38 14.22 -10.36 -1.97
C ARG A 38 13.91 -11.79 -2.45
N ARG A 39 12.70 -12.05 -2.92
CA ARG A 39 12.28 -13.39 -3.38
C ARG A 39 12.69 -13.67 -4.83
N PHE A 40 12.56 -12.68 -5.71
CA PHE A 40 12.73 -12.86 -7.15
C PHE A 40 13.95 -12.17 -7.73
N ASN A 41 14.71 -11.42 -6.92
CA ASN A 41 15.96 -10.73 -7.26
C ASN A 41 15.82 -9.59 -8.29
N SER A 42 14.72 -9.53 -9.04
CA SER A 42 14.31 -8.41 -9.88
C SER A 42 12.82 -8.50 -10.23
N PHE A 43 12.22 -7.35 -10.54
CA PHE A 43 10.86 -7.22 -11.07
C PHE A 43 10.78 -6.03 -12.03
N PRO A 44 9.78 -5.98 -12.93
CA PRO A 44 9.68 -4.91 -13.90
C PRO A 44 9.19 -3.60 -13.28
N GLU A 45 9.60 -2.46 -13.84
CA GLU A 45 9.15 -1.12 -13.38
C GLU A 45 7.62 -0.95 -13.53
N THR A 46 6.99 -1.71 -14.42
CA THR A 46 5.54 -1.77 -14.57
C THR A 46 4.85 -2.21 -13.28
N LEU A 47 5.44 -3.17 -12.56
CA LEU A 47 4.92 -3.66 -11.29
C LEU A 47 5.01 -2.60 -10.20
N VAL A 48 6.12 -1.87 -10.11
CA VAL A 48 6.29 -0.74 -9.18
C VAL A 48 5.18 0.29 -9.37
N LYS A 49 4.90 0.64 -10.63
CA LYS A 49 3.83 1.58 -10.98
C LYS A 49 2.45 1.02 -10.64
N ALA A 50 2.24 -0.28 -10.78
CA ALA A 50 0.98 -0.93 -10.43
C ALA A 50 0.74 -0.87 -8.91
N VAL A 51 1.71 -1.31 -8.10
CA VAL A 51 1.63 -1.30 -6.63
C VAL A 51 1.44 0.13 -6.10
N ASN A 52 2.16 1.11 -6.65
CA ASN A 52 2.06 2.51 -6.22
C ASN A 52 0.72 3.19 -6.56
N LYS A 53 -0.05 2.64 -7.50
CA LYS A 53 -1.40 3.15 -7.84
C LYS A 53 -2.48 2.64 -6.89
N ILE A 54 -2.22 1.58 -6.13
CA ILE A 54 -3.19 0.98 -5.22
C ILE A 54 -3.38 1.92 -4.03
N ASP A 55 -4.57 2.49 -3.88
CA ASP A 55 -4.92 3.35 -2.74
C ASP A 55 -5.72 2.62 -1.66
N ASP A 56 -6.23 1.41 -1.92
CA ASP A 56 -6.90 0.63 -0.91
C ASP A 56 -5.89 -0.07 0.03
N LEU A 57 -6.00 0.25 1.32
CA LEU A 57 -5.18 -0.33 2.37
C LEU A 57 -5.48 -1.82 2.60
N ALA A 58 -6.73 -2.24 2.43
CA ALA A 58 -7.12 -3.64 2.62
C ALA A 58 -6.50 -4.51 1.52
N LEU A 59 -6.61 -4.08 0.27
CA LEU A 59 -5.95 -4.70 -0.88
C LEU A 59 -4.42 -4.74 -0.71
N LEU A 60 -3.79 -3.63 -0.31
CA LEU A 60 -2.35 -3.60 -0.04
C LEU A 60 -1.93 -4.61 1.05
N LYS A 61 -2.73 -4.78 2.10
CA LYS A 61 -2.47 -5.76 3.15
C LYS A 61 -2.60 -7.20 2.64
N GLN A 62 -3.59 -7.49 1.81
CA GLN A 62 -3.77 -8.81 1.19
C GLN A 62 -2.60 -9.12 0.25
N LEU A 63 -2.25 -8.19 -0.64
CA LEU A 63 -1.11 -8.33 -1.56
C LEU A 63 0.20 -8.56 -0.82
N LEU A 64 0.42 -7.88 0.32
CA LEU A 64 1.59 -8.13 1.15
C LEU A 64 1.69 -9.60 1.58
N LEU A 65 0.57 -10.23 1.97
CA LEU A 65 0.57 -11.65 2.35
C LEU A 65 0.79 -12.54 1.12
N GLU A 66 0.19 -12.19 -0.02
CA GLU A 66 0.38 -12.93 -1.26
C GLU A 66 1.83 -12.90 -1.76
N THR A 67 2.60 -11.84 -1.46
CA THR A 67 4.05 -11.82 -1.77
C THR A 67 4.83 -12.96 -1.15
N ILE A 68 4.30 -13.68 -0.15
CA ILE A 68 4.94 -14.84 0.48
C ILE A 68 4.53 -16.14 -0.24
N THR A 69 3.31 -16.20 -0.76
CA THR A 69 2.69 -17.40 -1.33
C THR A 69 3.00 -17.56 -2.83
N VAL A 70 2.99 -16.47 -3.60
CA VAL A 70 3.18 -16.50 -5.06
C VAL A 70 4.50 -17.17 -5.45
N SER A 71 4.52 -17.93 -6.53
CA SER A 71 5.72 -18.63 -7.00
C SER A 71 6.52 -17.84 -8.04
N SER A 72 5.96 -16.75 -8.57
CA SER A 72 6.64 -15.89 -9.55
C SER A 72 6.16 -14.44 -9.50
N VAL A 73 6.95 -13.53 -10.09
CA VAL A 73 6.57 -12.13 -10.29
C VAL A 73 5.35 -12.01 -11.22
N SER A 74 5.26 -12.84 -12.26
CA SER A 74 4.14 -12.82 -13.22
C SER A 74 2.82 -13.19 -12.57
N GLU A 75 2.81 -14.19 -11.69
CA GLU A 75 1.63 -14.57 -10.91
C GLU A 75 1.16 -13.42 -10.00
N PHE A 76 2.10 -12.69 -9.39
CA PHE A 76 1.77 -11.51 -8.59
C PHE A 76 1.20 -10.36 -9.45
N GLU A 77 1.72 -10.15 -10.66
CA GLU A 77 1.15 -9.17 -11.60
C GLU A 77 -0.26 -9.54 -12.05
N GLU A 78 -0.58 -10.82 -12.18
CA GLU A 78 -1.93 -11.30 -12.48
C GLU A 78 -2.89 -11.02 -11.32
N LEU A 79 -2.49 -11.27 -10.07
CA LEU A 79 -3.31 -10.93 -8.89
C LEU A 79 -3.68 -9.45 -8.83
N ILE A 80 -2.72 -8.55 -9.10
CA ILE A 80 -3.00 -7.10 -9.12
C ILE A 80 -4.01 -6.76 -10.22
N LYS A 81 -3.90 -7.39 -11.41
CA LYS A 81 -4.84 -7.15 -12.51
C LYS A 81 -6.23 -7.69 -12.19
N GLU A 82 -6.32 -8.88 -11.60
CA GLU A 82 -7.59 -9.53 -11.27
C GLU A 82 -8.35 -8.76 -10.18
N ASP A 83 -7.68 -8.28 -9.14
CA ASP A 83 -8.30 -7.44 -8.12
C ASP A 83 -8.69 -6.04 -8.64
N SER A 84 -8.00 -5.53 -9.68
CA SER A 84 -8.42 -4.30 -10.38
C SER A 84 -9.77 -4.43 -11.09
N PHE A 85 -10.28 -5.65 -11.31
CA PHE A 85 -11.53 -5.91 -12.01
C PHE A 85 -12.76 -6.03 -11.08
N LEU A 86 -12.57 -6.08 -9.75
CA LEU A 86 -13.67 -6.27 -8.79
C LEU A 86 -14.34 -4.96 -8.31
N GLU A 87 -13.95 -3.80 -8.86
CA GLU A 87 -14.61 -2.51 -8.63
C GLU A 87 -15.40 -1.98 -9.85
N ASN A 88 -16.09 -2.85 -10.61
CA ASN A 88 -17.14 -2.42 -11.57
C ASN A 88 -18.50 -3.01 -11.24
#